data_AF-A0A3N4LUE1-F1
#
_entry.id   AF-A0A3N4LUE1-F1
#
_cell.length_a   1.000
_cell.length_b   1.000
_cell.length_c   1.000
_cell.angle_alpha   90.00
_cell.angle_beta   90.00
_cell.angle_gamma   90.00
#
_symmetry.space_group_name_H-M   'P 1'
#
loop_
_entity.id
_entity.type
_entity.pdbx_description
1 polymer ?
#
loop_
_entity_poly.entity_id
_entity_poly.type
_entity_poly.pdbx_seq_one_letter_code
_entity_poly.pdbx_strand_id
1 'polypeptide(L)'
;EREDALHWLSPLEFYTKHADTIQRRTEDTGTWLLRNPFFKDWVKGSSSQGTLLCTGRPGAGKSVLASIVIDHLRETLKDQYVVLYSYCNFKEKEQQTAVNLVSSLLRHLGTD
;
A
#
# COMPACT_ATOMS: atom_id res chain seq x y z
N GLU A 1 -25.83 8.06 0.60
CA GLU A 1 -26.02 6.60 0.52
C GLU A 1 -24.71 5.83 0.35
N ARG A 2 -24.01 5.88 -0.80
CA ARG A 2 -22.72 5.17 -0.97
C ARG A 2 -21.66 5.62 0.04
N GLU A 3 -21.48 6.93 0.20
CA GLU A 3 -20.47 7.47 1.13
C GLU A 3 -20.77 7.10 2.59
N ASP A 4 -22.04 7.13 2.98
CA ASP A 4 -22.46 6.74 4.34
C ASP A 4 -22.17 5.26 4.61
N ALA A 5 -22.37 4.39 3.60
CA ALA A 5 -22.03 2.98 3.68
C ALA A 5 -20.51 2.75 3.75
N LEU A 6 -19.71 3.48 2.97
CA LEU A 6 -18.25 3.42 3.01
C LEU A 6 -17.68 3.89 4.35
N HIS A 7 -18.23 4.98 4.89
CA HIS A 7 -17.86 5.50 6.20
C HIS A 7 -18.28 4.55 7.33
N TRP A 8 -19.44 3.89 7.20
CA TRP A 8 -19.87 2.84 8.13
C TRP A 8 -18.94 1.62 8.10
N LEU A 9 -18.45 1.22 6.91
CA LEU A 9 -17.55 0.08 6.77
C LEU A 9 -16.26 0.27 7.56
N SER A 10 -15.59 1.42 7.41
CA SER A 10 -14.38 1.70 8.19
C SER A 10 -14.16 3.20 8.37
N PRO A 11 -13.79 3.65 9.58
CA PRO A 11 -13.35 5.03 9.79
C PRO A 11 -11.93 5.28 9.24
N LEU A 12 -11.21 4.23 8.86
CA LEU A 12 -9.81 4.34 8.40
C LEU A 12 -9.75 4.66 6.91
N GLU A 13 -9.03 5.73 6.57
CA GLU A 13 -8.63 6.05 5.21
C GLU A 13 -7.12 6.22 5.10
N PHE A 14 -6.54 5.58 4.08
CA PHE A 14 -5.09 5.56 3.88
C PHE A 14 -4.62 6.40 2.70
N TYR A 15 -5.53 6.97 1.91
CA TYR A 15 -5.20 7.81 0.74
C TYR A 15 -4.34 9.01 1.13
N THR A 16 -4.75 9.77 2.15
CA THR A 16 -3.98 10.93 2.64
C THR A 16 -2.60 10.49 3.14
N LYS A 17 -2.53 9.37 3.87
CA LYS A 17 -1.26 8.85 4.38
C LYS A 17 -0.31 8.44 3.25
N HIS A 18 -0.86 7.84 2.21
CA HIS A 18 -0.12 7.44 1.02
C HIS A 18 0.38 8.67 0.25
N ALA A 19 -0.49 9.65 -0.01
CA ALA A 19 -0.16 10.92 -0.65
C ALA A 19 0.96 11.68 0.10
N ASP A 20 0.85 11.79 1.43
CA ASP A 20 1.89 12.39 2.27
C ASP A 20 3.23 11.64 2.17
N THR A 21 3.17 10.31 2.08
CA THR A 21 4.36 9.47 2.01
C THR A 21 5.07 9.63 0.68
N ILE A 22 4.33 9.66 -0.42
CA ILE A 22 4.91 9.84 -1.76
C ILE A 22 5.41 11.28 -1.97
N GLN A 23 4.72 12.28 -1.43
CA GLN A 23 5.14 13.69 -1.55
C GLN A 23 6.46 13.97 -0.83
N ARG A 24 6.75 13.24 0.26
CA ARG A 24 8.03 13.34 1.00
C ARG A 24 9.18 12.59 0.32
N ARG A 25 8.93 11.87 -0.77
CA ARG A 25 9.96 11.13 -1.51
C ARG A 25 10.89 12.10 -2.22
N THR A 26 12.19 11.97 -1.97
CA THR A 26 13.20 12.59 -2.84
C THR A 26 13.16 11.94 -4.22
N GLU A 27 13.24 12.75 -5.27
CA GLU A 27 13.27 12.28 -6.65
C GLU A 27 14.27 11.11 -6.86
N ASP A 28 13.90 10.17 -7.73
CA ASP A 28 14.62 8.92 -8.03
C ASP A 28 14.87 7.93 -6.88
N THR A 29 14.56 8.28 -5.63
CA THR A 29 14.73 7.38 -4.50
C THR A 29 13.85 6.16 -4.63
N GLY A 30 14.44 4.97 -4.43
CA GLY A 30 13.72 3.70 -4.45
C GLY A 30 13.41 3.15 -5.85
N THR A 31 13.75 3.85 -6.93
CA THR A 31 13.55 3.39 -8.31
C THR A 31 14.35 2.12 -8.64
N TRP A 32 15.48 1.89 -7.95
CA TRP A 32 16.29 0.68 -8.06
C TRP A 32 15.46 -0.60 -7.78
N LEU A 33 14.47 -0.53 -6.89
CA LEU A 33 13.62 -1.66 -6.54
C LEU A 33 12.81 -2.13 -7.74
N LEU A 34 12.24 -1.19 -8.50
CA LEU A 34 11.44 -1.47 -9.70
C LEU A 34 12.28 -2.08 -10.84
N ARG A 35 13.58 -1.84 -10.83
CA ARG A 35 14.53 -2.41 -11.80
C ARG A 35 15.04 -3.79 -11.38
N ASN A 36 14.89 -4.15 -10.11
CA ASN A 36 15.41 -5.39 -9.55
C ASN A 36 14.70 -6.62 -10.18
N PRO A 37 15.44 -7.61 -10.71
CA PRO A 37 14.85 -8.81 -11.30
C PRO A 37 13.90 -9.56 -10.34
N PHE A 38 14.28 -9.67 -9.06
CA PHE A 38 13.47 -10.33 -8.04
C PHE A 38 12.09 -9.66 -7.87
N PHE A 39 12.05 -8.34 -7.89
CA PHE A 39 10.79 -7.60 -7.84
C PHE A 39 9.94 -7.88 -9.09
N LYS A 40 10.55 -7.85 -10.28
CA LYS A 40 9.83 -8.10 -11.54
C LYS A 40 9.27 -9.53 -11.60
N ASP A 41 10.00 -10.52 -11.11
CA ASP A 41 9.54 -11.91 -11.05
C ASP A 41 8.40 -12.09 -10.05
N TRP A 42 8.44 -11.36 -8.92
CA TRP A 42 7.33 -11.31 -7.97
C TRP A 42 6.07 -10.70 -8.58
N VAL A 43 6.18 -9.55 -9.27
CA VAL A 43 5.02 -8.91 -9.95
C VAL A 43 4.39 -9.84 -10.99
N LYS A 44 5.21 -10.59 -11.74
CA LYS A 44 4.73 -11.55 -12.75
C LYS A 44 4.15 -12.84 -12.17
N GLY A 45 4.18 -13.02 -10.84
CA GLY A 45 3.78 -14.27 -10.20
C GLY A 45 4.66 -15.48 -10.57
N SER A 46 5.85 -15.24 -11.14
CA SER A 46 6.80 -16.30 -11.52
C SER A 46 7.73 -16.69 -10.36
N SER A 47 7.74 -15.90 -9.29
CA SER A 47 8.42 -16.23 -8.04
C SER A 47 7.68 -17.34 -7.28
N SER A 48 8.43 -18.23 -6.63
CA SER A 48 7.88 -19.22 -5.70
C SER A 48 7.34 -18.60 -4.40
N GLN A 49 7.63 -17.30 -4.16
CA GLN A 49 7.17 -16.56 -2.99
C GLN A 49 6.14 -15.51 -3.37
N GLY A 50 4.97 -15.55 -2.72
CA GLY A 50 3.91 -14.54 -2.87
C GLY A 50 4.12 -13.27 -2.03
N THR A 51 5.09 -13.25 -1.12
CA THR A 51 5.29 -12.14 -0.17
C THR A 51 6.66 -11.49 -0.36
N LEU A 52 6.68 -10.17 -0.54
CA LEU A 52 7.90 -9.36 -0.45
C LEU A 52 8.05 -8.76 0.95
N LEU A 53 9.15 -9.06 1.62
CA LEU A 53 9.47 -8.51 2.93
C LEU A 53 10.65 -7.52 2.83
N CYS A 54 10.41 -6.27 3.18
CA CYS A 54 11.45 -5.25 3.31
C CYS A 54 11.77 -5.00 4.79
N THR A 55 12.96 -5.41 5.23
CA THR A 55 13.45 -5.18 6.60
C THR A 55 14.46 -4.04 6.63
N GLY A 56 14.61 -3.39 7.80
CA GLY A 56 15.56 -2.31 7.96
C GLY A 56 15.30 -1.48 9.20
N ARG A 57 16.29 -0.66 9.58
CA ARG A 57 16.22 0.22 10.76
C ARG A 57 15.09 1.26 10.64
N PRO A 58 14.58 1.81 11.75
CA PRO A 58 13.71 2.98 11.71
C PRO A 58 14.34 4.09 10.86
N GLY A 59 13.52 4.79 10.06
CA GLY A 59 14.02 5.84 9.16
C GLY A 59 14.63 5.38 7.83
N ALA A 60 14.84 4.07 7.61
CA ALA A 60 15.46 3.55 6.38
C ALA A 60 14.60 3.67 5.09
N GLY A 61 13.48 4.42 5.12
CA GLY A 61 12.65 4.64 3.92
C GLY A 61 11.72 3.48 3.53
N LYS A 62 11.51 2.47 4.39
CA LYS A 62 10.65 1.31 4.09
C LYS A 62 9.23 1.69 3.62
N SER A 63 8.58 2.64 4.29
CA SER A 63 7.24 3.10 3.91
C SER A 63 7.23 3.86 2.58
N VAL A 64 8.34 4.53 2.24
CA VAL A 64 8.53 5.18 0.92
C VAL A 64 8.72 4.14 -0.17
N LEU A 65 9.49 3.07 0.09
CA LEU A 65 9.59 1.94 -0.84
C LEU A 65 8.23 1.27 -1.07
N ALA A 66 7.45 1.07 -0.01
CA ALA A 66 6.10 0.52 -0.11
C ALA A 66 5.17 1.42 -0.94
N SER A 67 5.22 2.75 -0.79
CA SER A 67 4.39 3.65 -1.61
C SER A 67 4.78 3.59 -3.09
N ILE A 68 6.08 3.49 -3.40
CA ILE A 68 6.56 3.33 -4.79
C ILE A 68 6.04 2.03 -5.40
N VAL A 69 6.06 0.92 -4.64
CA VAL A 69 5.51 -0.35 -5.11
C VAL A 69 4.01 -0.24 -5.37
N ILE A 70 3.26 0.38 -4.45
CA ILE A 70 1.81 0.60 -4.61
C ILE A 70 1.52 1.39 -5.89
N ASP A 71 2.19 2.53 -6.10
CA ASP A 71 1.99 3.36 -7.29
C ASP A 71 2.33 2.60 -8.57
N HIS A 72 3.44 1.86 -8.56
CA HIS A 72 3.86 1.07 -9.70
C HIS A 72 2.82 0.00 -10.05
N LEU A 73 2.32 -0.75 -9.05
CA LEU A 73 1.30 -1.77 -9.27
C LEU A 73 -0.02 -1.16 -9.74
N ARG A 74 -0.46 -0.04 -9.14
CA ARG A 74 -1.67 0.66 -9.59
C ARG A 74 -1.56 1.07 -11.04
N GLU A 75 -0.44 1.64 -11.46
CA GLU A 75 -0.27 2.07 -12.85
C GLU A 75 -0.15 0.89 -13.83
N THR A 76 0.64 -0.12 -13.47
CA THR A 76 0.98 -1.22 -14.39
C THR A 76 -0.09 -2.31 -14.49
N LEU A 77 -0.92 -2.46 -13.45
CA LEU A 77 -1.91 -3.52 -13.35
C LEU A 77 -3.35 -3.01 -13.31
N LYS A 78 -3.61 -1.70 -13.49
CA LYS A 78 -4.95 -1.08 -13.41
C LYS A 78 -6.04 -1.79 -14.21
N ASP A 79 -5.71 -2.34 -15.36
CA ASP A 79 -6.69 -2.98 -16.26
C ASP A 79 -7.02 -4.44 -15.84
N GLN A 80 -6.26 -5.00 -14.89
CA GLN A 80 -6.35 -6.41 -14.49
C GLN A 80 -6.67 -6.59 -13.01
N TYR A 81 -6.18 -5.70 -12.14
CA TYR A 81 -6.22 -5.87 -10.69
C TYR A 81 -6.46 -4.54 -9.97
N VAL A 82 -7.23 -4.59 -8.90
CA VAL A 82 -7.33 -3.50 -7.91
C VAL A 82 -6.23 -3.69 -6.87
N VAL A 83 -5.46 -2.63 -6.60
CA VAL A 83 -4.36 -2.66 -5.63
C VAL A 83 -4.81 -2.01 -4.32
N LEU A 84 -5.11 -2.86 -3.34
CA LEU A 84 -5.51 -2.41 -2.02
C LEU A 84 -4.29 -2.29 -1.09
N TYR A 85 -4.31 -1.29 -0.20
CA TYR A 85 -3.23 -1.06 0.75
C TYR A 85 -3.72 -0.45 2.07
N SER A 86 -2.96 -0.70 3.15
CA SER A 86 -3.15 -0.08 4.47
C SER A 86 -1.80 0.33 5.06
N TYR A 87 -1.78 1.41 5.84
CA TYR A 87 -0.59 1.89 6.54
C TYR A 87 -0.74 1.71 8.06
N CYS A 88 -0.03 0.73 8.61
CA CYS A 88 -0.09 0.48 10.05
C CYS A 88 0.80 1.45 10.83
N ASN A 89 0.24 2.08 11.87
CA ASN A 89 0.90 2.98 12.81
C ASN A 89 0.75 2.44 14.23
N PHE A 90 1.88 2.13 14.88
CA PHE A 90 1.89 1.58 16.25
C PHE A 90 1.29 2.52 17.31
N LYS A 91 1.13 3.82 17.00
CA LYS A 91 0.48 4.80 17.87
C LYS A 91 -1.04 4.75 17.79
N GLU A 92 -1.60 4.12 16.77
CA GLU A 92 -3.05 4.07 16.48
C GLU A 92 -3.63 2.66 16.69
N LYS A 93 -2.98 1.82 17.51
CA LYS A 93 -3.34 0.41 17.70
C LYS A 93 -4.80 0.19 18.12
N GLU A 94 -5.37 1.12 18.88
CA GLU A 94 -6.76 1.05 19.32
C GLU A 94 -7.74 1.11 18.13
N GLN A 95 -7.41 1.90 17.11
CA GLN A 95 -8.22 2.05 15.90
C GLN A 95 -7.82 1.03 14.83
N GLN A 96 -6.55 0.66 14.74
CA GLN A 96 -6.02 -0.25 13.73
C GLN A 96 -6.10 -1.72 14.18
N THR A 97 -7.30 -2.14 14.57
CA THR A 97 -7.60 -3.55 14.82
C THR A 97 -7.61 -4.35 13.52
N ALA A 98 -7.47 -5.68 13.59
CA ALA A 98 -7.54 -6.53 12.40
C ALA A 98 -8.85 -6.34 11.62
N VAL A 99 -9.98 -6.19 12.34
CA VAL A 99 -11.29 -5.92 11.73
C VAL A 99 -11.27 -4.59 11.00
N ASN A 100 -10.82 -3.50 11.63
CA ASN A 100 -10.83 -2.18 11.00
C ASN A 100 -9.87 -2.09 9.80
N LEU A 101 -8.73 -2.80 9.85
CA LEU A 101 -7.81 -2.90 8.72
C LEU A 101 -8.44 -3.64 7.55
N VAL A 102 -9.06 -4.81 7.77
CA VAL A 102 -9.76 -5.52 6.69
C VAL A 102 -10.93 -4.70 6.16
N SER A 103 -11.73 -4.08 7.03
CA SER A 103 -12.82 -3.21 6.61
C SER A 103 -12.33 -1.99 5.83
N SER A 104 -11.14 -1.46 6.12
CA SER A 104 -10.55 -0.37 5.33
C SER A 104 -10.20 -0.80 3.90
N LEU A 105 -9.80 -2.06 3.70
CA LEU A 105 -9.54 -2.61 2.37
C LEU A 105 -10.85 -2.79 1.59
N LEU A 106 -11.93 -3.20 2.26
CA LEU A 106 -13.27 -3.28 1.65
C LEU A 106 -13.81 -1.89 1.29
N ARG A 107 -13.61 -0.90 2.16
CA ARG A 107 -13.94 0.50 1.86
C ARG A 107 -13.18 0.97 0.63
N HIS A 108 -11.86 0.72 0.56
CA HIS A 108 -11.02 1.09 -0.58
C HIS A 108 -11.56 0.52 -1.90
N LEU A 109 -11.91 -0.78 -1.92
CA LEU A 109 -12.49 -1.44 -3.08
C LEU A 109 -13.82 -0.81 -3.51
N GLY A 110 -14.60 -0.30 -2.56
CA GLY A 110 -15.84 0.40 -2.84
C GLY A 110 -15.65 1.87 -3.25
N THR A 111 -14.42 2.39 -3.25
CA THR A 111 -14.07 3.78 -3.64
C THR A 111 -13.38 3.85 -5.01
N ASP A 112 -12.47 2.90 -5.33
CA ASP A 112 -11.90 2.71 -6.69
C ASP A 112 -13.01 2.36 -7.71
#